data_AF-A0A2N1A484-F1
#
_entry.id   AF-A0A2N1A484-F1
#
_cell.length_a   1.000
_cell.length_b   1.000
_cell.length_c   1.000
_cell.angle_alpha   90.00
_cell.angle_beta   90.00
_cell.angle_gamma   90.00
#
_symmetry.space_group_name_H-M   'P 1'
#
loop_
_entity.id
_entity.type
_entity.pdbx_description
1 polymer ?
#
loop_
_entity_poly.entity_id
_entity_poly.type
_entity_poly.pdbx_seq_one_letter_code
_entity_poly.pdbx_strand_id
1 'polypeptide(L)'
;MNKKEVLNLFHRSLLDDTKSATELLALLVSTRLYCIEMQSENLQLANIEIIKHVEHLEKNHAKRLKIIDAFKFPNDITAFLNHLPISIRTEVTLRFNELISILKYCEEKNQGNGNIFSQQHEMVANMSKASLTIRI
;
A
#
# COMPACT_ATOMS: atom_id res chain seq x y z
N MET A 1 1.84 -1.07 30.22
CA MET A 1 1.08 -0.22 29.29
C MET A 1 -0.39 -0.38 29.63
N ASN A 2 -1.09 0.72 29.93
CA ASN A 2 -2.52 0.67 30.26
C ASN A 2 -3.37 0.55 28.97
N LYS A 3 -4.64 0.13 29.09
CA LYS A 3 -5.53 -0.07 27.91
C LYS A 3 -5.68 1.20 27.05
N LYS A 4 -5.69 2.38 27.68
CA LYS A 4 -5.82 3.68 26.99
C LYS A 4 -4.61 3.97 26.11
N GLU A 5 -3.40 3.70 26.60
CA GLU A 5 -2.15 3.83 25.83
C GLU A 5 -2.14 2.89 24.62
N VAL A 6 -2.59 1.64 24.80
CA VAL A 6 -2.64 0.66 23.71
C VAL A 6 -3.61 1.13 22.61
N LEU A 7 -4.78 1.63 22.99
CA LEU A 7 -5.76 2.17 22.03
C LEU A 7 -5.26 3.44 21.32
N ASN A 8 -4.55 4.32 22.04
CA ASN A 8 -3.91 5.48 21.43
C ASN A 8 -2.84 5.08 20.41
N LEU A 9 -2.04 4.04 20.70
CA LEU A 9 -1.07 3.50 19.75
C LEU A 9 -1.75 2.89 18.51
N PHE A 10 -2.85 2.17 18.71
CA PHE A 10 -3.65 1.64 17.60
C PHE A 10 -4.15 2.77 16.70
N HIS A 11 -4.78 3.80 17.29
CA HIS A 11 -5.29 4.94 16.53
C HIS A 11 -4.18 5.69 15.79
N ARG A 12 -3.05 5.99 16.45
CA ARG A 12 -1.90 6.62 15.79
C ARG A 12 -1.37 5.79 14.63
N SER A 13 -1.31 4.47 14.78
CA SER A 13 -0.87 3.59 13.69
C SER A 13 -1.80 3.63 12.47
N LEU A 14 -3.09 3.92 12.65
CA LEU A 14 -4.00 4.11 11.52
C LEU A 14 -3.70 5.44 10.81
N LEU A 15 -3.47 6.52 11.55
CA LEU A 15 -3.17 7.83 10.97
C LEU A 15 -1.84 7.80 10.20
N ASP A 16 -0.81 7.18 10.79
CA ASP A 16 0.49 7.00 10.15
C ASP A 16 0.36 6.16 8.86
N ASP A 17 -0.43 5.08 8.90
CA ASP A 17 -0.68 4.26 7.71
C ASP A 17 -1.49 4.97 6.65
N THR A 18 -2.51 5.76 7.01
CA THR A 18 -3.28 6.55 6.04
C THR A 18 -2.36 7.53 5.31
N LYS A 19 -1.46 8.19 6.02
CA LYS A 19 -0.46 9.08 5.42
C LYS A 19 0.46 8.30 4.47
N SER A 20 1.06 7.20 4.94
CA SER A 20 1.96 6.37 4.13
C SER A 20 1.25 5.77 2.91
N ALA A 21 0.00 5.36 3.03
CA ALA A 21 -0.80 4.82 1.93
C ALA A 21 -1.16 5.91 0.91
N THR A 22 -1.40 7.15 1.35
CA THR A 22 -1.66 8.29 0.46
C THR A 22 -0.41 8.65 -0.34
N GLU A 23 0.75 8.69 0.31
CA GLU A 23 2.05 8.93 -0.34
C GLU A 23 2.39 7.79 -1.33
N LEU A 24 2.14 6.54 -0.94
CA LEU A 24 2.25 5.37 -1.82
C LEU A 24 1.34 5.50 -3.05
N LEU A 25 0.07 5.90 -2.87
CA LEU A 25 -0.87 6.07 -3.98
C LEU A 25 -0.36 7.13 -4.97
N ALA A 26 0.17 8.25 -4.47
CA ALA A 26 0.73 9.30 -5.32
C ALA A 26 1.92 8.76 -6.13
N LEU A 27 2.82 8.00 -5.51
CA LEU A 27 3.96 7.37 -6.21
C LEU A 27 3.51 6.37 -7.27
N LEU A 28 2.50 5.55 -6.98
CA LEU A 28 1.94 4.58 -7.94
C LEU A 28 1.29 5.28 -9.14
N VAL A 29 0.63 6.42 -8.92
CA VAL A 29 0.10 7.26 -10.02
C VAL A 29 1.23 7.85 -10.85
N SER A 30 2.27 8.41 -10.22
CA SER A 30 3.44 8.98 -10.91
C SER A 30 4.25 7.94 -11.68
N THR A 31 4.34 6.71 -11.16
CA THR A 31 5.04 5.59 -11.81
C THR A 31 4.55 5.36 -13.23
N ARG A 32 3.22 5.44 -13.45
CA ARG A 32 2.64 5.34 -14.79
C ARG A 32 3.18 6.41 -15.73
N LEU A 33 3.27 7.65 -15.26
CA LEU A 33 3.77 8.78 -16.04
C LEU A 33 5.25 8.59 -16.37
N TYR A 34 6.07 8.21 -15.39
CA TYR A 34 7.50 7.95 -15.59
C TYR A 34 7.76 6.85 -16.62
N CYS A 35 6.90 5.83 -16.67
CA CYS A 35 6.99 4.77 -17.68
C CYS A 35 6.66 5.27 -19.09
N ILE A 36 5.63 6.11 -19.23
CA ILE A 36 5.20 6.66 -20.53
C ILE A 36 6.24 7.67 -21.04
N GLU A 37 6.77 8.52 -20.17
CA GLU A 37 7.74 9.56 -20.48
C GLU A 37 9.19 9.03 -20.53
N MET A 38 9.39 7.72 -20.34
CA MET A 38 10.71 7.07 -20.33
C MET A 38 11.70 7.68 -19.32
N GLN A 39 11.20 8.14 -18.18
CA GLN A 39 12.01 8.71 -17.09
C GLN A 39 12.54 7.62 -16.16
N SER A 40 13.54 6.87 -16.62
CA SER A 40 14.07 5.69 -15.92
C SER A 40 14.60 6.00 -14.51
N GLU A 41 15.26 7.14 -14.32
CA GLU A 41 15.79 7.55 -13.00
C GLU A 41 14.66 7.84 -12.02
N ASN A 42 13.65 8.61 -12.44
CA ASN A 42 12.48 8.91 -11.61
C ASN A 42 11.70 7.64 -11.27
N LEU A 43 11.58 6.71 -12.23
CA LEU A 43 10.96 5.41 -12.00
C LEU A 43 11.72 4.59 -10.94
N GLN A 44 13.06 4.58 -11.01
CA GLN A 44 13.88 3.87 -10.01
C GLN A 44 13.73 4.49 -8.62
N LEU A 45 13.77 5.81 -8.52
CA LEU A 45 13.57 6.53 -7.25
C LEU A 45 12.17 6.26 -6.67
N ALA A 46 11.13 6.32 -7.52
CA ALA A 46 9.77 6.02 -7.11
C ALA A 46 9.63 4.59 -6.58
N ASN A 47 10.24 3.60 -7.23
CA ASN A 47 10.23 2.21 -6.78
C ASN A 47 10.87 2.02 -5.39
N ILE A 48 11.97 2.73 -5.11
CA ILE A 48 12.61 2.69 -3.79
C ILE A 48 11.66 3.23 -2.71
N GLU A 49 10.99 4.35 -2.96
CA GLU A 49 10.04 4.93 -2.00
C GLU A 49 8.78 4.06 -1.85
N ILE A 50 8.28 3.45 -2.93
CA ILE A 50 7.17 2.49 -2.89
C ILE A 50 7.51 1.34 -1.93
N ILE A 51 8.70 0.75 -2.05
CA ILE A 51 9.14 -0.34 -1.16
C ILE A 51 9.14 0.12 0.30
N LYS A 52 9.69 1.30 0.60
CA LYS A 52 9.71 1.85 1.96
C LYS A 52 8.31 2.02 2.54
N HIS A 53 7.36 2.54 1.75
CA HIS A 53 5.98 2.69 2.21
C HIS A 53 5.30 1.33 2.45
N VAL A 54 5.52 0.34 1.59
CA VAL A 54 5.00 -1.01 1.78
C VAL A 54 5.55 -1.64 3.06
N GLU A 55 6.86 -1.61 3.27
CA GLU A 55 7.49 -2.13 4.49
C GLU A 55 6.98 -1.41 5.75
N HIS A 56 6.75 -0.10 5.67
CA HIS A 56 6.17 0.67 6.77
C HIS A 56 4.74 0.18 7.12
N LEU A 57 3.89 0.04 6.10
CA LEU A 57 2.51 -0.43 6.24
C LEU A 57 2.47 -1.87 6.81
N GLU A 58 3.33 -2.77 6.32
CA GLU A 58 3.44 -4.14 6.84
C GLU A 58 3.85 -4.17 8.31
N LYS A 59 4.86 -3.38 8.67
CA LYS A 59 5.34 -3.28 10.06
C LYS A 59 4.25 -2.75 10.98
N ASN A 60 3.49 -1.75 10.56
CA ASN A 60 2.40 -1.18 11.36
C ASN A 60 1.17 -2.09 11.42
N HIS A 61 0.85 -2.79 10.33
CA HIS A 61 -0.17 -3.83 10.33
C HIS A 61 0.16 -4.93 11.36
N ALA A 62 1.39 -5.44 11.37
CA ALA A 62 1.84 -6.43 12.34
C ALA A 62 1.74 -5.91 13.80
N LYS A 63 2.01 -4.62 14.04
CA LYS A 63 1.79 -4.00 15.35
C LYS A 63 0.31 -3.97 15.73
N ARG A 64 -0.58 -3.60 14.78
CA ARG A 64 -2.03 -3.61 15.02
C ARG A 64 -2.54 -4.99 15.36
N LEU A 65 -2.11 -6.03 14.65
CA LEU A 65 -2.47 -7.41 14.97
C LEU A 65 -2.06 -7.81 16.39
N LYS A 66 -0.83 -7.49 16.81
CA LYS A 66 -0.38 -7.73 18.20
C LYS A 66 -1.25 -7.02 19.24
N ILE A 67 -1.70 -5.80 18.94
CA ILE A 67 -2.62 -5.05 19.81
C ILE A 67 -3.96 -5.79 19.89
N ILE A 68 -4.55 -6.10 18.73
CA ILE A 68 -5.82 -6.81 18.60
C ILE A 68 -5.80 -8.14 19.38
N ASP A 69 -4.72 -8.91 19.23
CA ASP A 69 -4.49 -10.17 19.95
C ASP A 69 -4.38 -9.97 21.46
N ALA A 70 -3.74 -8.88 21.92
CA ALA A 70 -3.65 -8.53 23.33
C ALA A 70 -5.03 -8.23 23.95
N PHE A 71 -6.00 -7.79 23.13
CA PHE A 71 -7.41 -7.63 23.52
C PHE A 71 -8.25 -8.90 23.35
N LYS A 72 -7.64 -10.05 23.01
CA LYS A 72 -8.31 -11.35 22.82
C LYS A 72 -9.23 -11.43 21.60
N PHE A 73 -8.91 -10.71 20.52
CA PHE A 73 -9.63 -10.76 19.25
C PHE A 73 -8.74 -11.30 18.12
N PRO A 74 -8.27 -12.56 18.17
CA PRO A 74 -7.20 -13.06 17.30
C PRO A 74 -7.49 -12.79 15.82
N ASN A 75 -6.70 -11.90 15.20
CA ASN A 75 -6.85 -11.46 13.80
C ASN A 75 -8.24 -10.95 13.36
N ASP A 76 -9.16 -10.67 14.28
CA ASP A 76 -10.50 -10.16 13.97
C ASP A 76 -10.61 -8.68 14.33
N ILE A 77 -10.19 -7.84 13.38
CA ILE A 77 -10.23 -6.38 13.54
C ILE A 77 -11.67 -5.87 13.66
N THR A 78 -12.64 -6.54 13.03
CA THR A 78 -14.05 -6.14 13.06
C THR A 78 -14.65 -6.38 14.44
N ALA A 79 -14.42 -7.56 15.02
CA ALA A 79 -14.82 -7.86 16.38
C ALA A 79 -14.12 -6.94 17.39
N PHE A 80 -12.83 -6.66 17.19
CA PHE A 80 -12.08 -5.71 18.02
C PHE A 80 -12.70 -4.30 17.97
N LEU A 81 -12.97 -3.75 16.79
CA LEU A 81 -13.59 -2.43 16.62
C LEU A 81 -14.98 -2.38 17.28
N ASN A 82 -15.78 -3.44 17.15
CA ASN A 82 -17.11 -3.52 17.76
C ASN A 82 -17.07 -3.57 19.29
N HIS A 83 -15.97 -4.07 19.87
CA HIS A 83 -15.74 -4.09 21.31
C HIS A 83 -15.33 -2.73 21.89
N LEU A 84 -14.92 -1.77 21.05
CA LEU A 84 -14.54 -0.45 21.53
C LEU A 84 -15.75 0.35 22.05
N PRO A 85 -15.56 1.21 23.07
CA PRO A 85 -16.60 2.14 23.50
C PRO A 85 -17.10 2.99 22.33
N ILE A 86 -18.41 3.27 22.30
CA ILE A 86 -19.06 4.01 21.20
C ILE A 86 -18.34 5.33 20.89
N SER A 87 -17.88 6.04 21.92
CA SER A 87 -17.15 7.31 21.79
C SER A 87 -15.85 7.22 21.00
N ILE A 88 -15.21 6.05 20.95
CA ILE A 88 -13.94 5.82 20.23
C ILE A 88 -14.19 5.04 18.95
N ARG A 89 -15.12 4.07 18.98
CA ARG A 89 -15.42 3.17 17.87
C ARG A 89 -15.71 3.93 16.58
N THR A 90 -16.56 4.94 16.63
CA THR A 90 -16.98 5.67 15.42
C THR A 90 -15.79 6.30 14.69
N GLU A 91 -14.92 6.99 15.42
CA GLU A 91 -13.72 7.63 14.83
C GLU A 91 -12.73 6.59 14.31
N VAL A 92 -12.41 5.57 15.11
CA VAL A 92 -11.42 4.55 14.74
C VAL A 92 -11.90 3.73 13.54
N THR A 93 -13.19 3.36 13.50
CA THR A 93 -13.78 2.66 12.35
C THR A 93 -13.75 3.54 11.09
N LEU A 94 -14.03 4.83 11.21
CA LEU A 94 -13.95 5.75 10.08
C LEU A 94 -12.52 5.80 9.51
N ARG A 95 -11.51 5.96 10.37
CA ARG A 95 -10.09 5.97 9.97
C ARG A 95 -9.64 4.66 9.38
N PHE A 96 -10.10 3.54 9.92
CA PHE A 96 -9.80 2.22 9.37
C PHE A 96 -10.40 2.06 7.97
N ASN A 97 -11.66 2.44 7.77
CA ASN A 97 -12.30 2.37 6.46
C ASN A 97 -11.65 3.30 5.43
N GLU A 98 -11.24 4.50 5.84
CA GLU A 98 -10.46 5.42 5.01
C GLU A 98 -9.15 4.77 4.53
N LEU A 99 -8.38 4.18 5.46
CA LEU A 99 -7.15 3.46 5.12
C LEU A 99 -7.42 2.31 4.13
N ILE A 100 -8.42 1.47 4.38
CA ILE A 100 -8.77 0.36 3.48
C ILE A 100 -9.16 0.87 2.09
N SER A 101 -9.90 1.97 2.00
CA SER A 101 -10.26 2.59 0.72
C SER A 101 -9.01 3.01 -0.07
N ILE A 102 -8.06 3.68 0.59
CA ILE A 102 -6.80 4.10 -0.06
C ILE A 102 -5.97 2.90 -0.50
N LEU A 103 -5.85 1.86 0.34
CA LEU A 103 -5.11 0.64 0.00
C LEU A 103 -5.70 -0.09 -1.22
N LYS A 104 -7.03 -0.11 -1.36
CA LYS A 104 -7.68 -0.63 -2.58
C LYS A 104 -7.28 0.16 -3.83
N TYR A 105 -7.27 1.48 -3.74
CA TYR A 105 -6.78 2.30 -4.85
C TYR A 105 -5.30 2.05 -5.16
N CYS A 106 -4.45 1.86 -4.14
CA CYS A 106 -3.06 1.46 -4.35
C CYS A 106 -2.96 0.12 -5.11
N GLU A 107 -3.75 -0.88 -4.71
CA GLU A 107 -3.80 -2.18 -5.38
C GLU A 107 -4.20 -2.03 -6.86
N GLU A 108 -5.28 -1.31 -7.15
CA GLU A 108 -5.74 -1.04 -8.52
C GLU A 108 -4.67 -0.34 -9.37
N LYS A 109 -3.99 0.69 -8.83
CA LYS A 109 -2.93 1.40 -9.54
C LYS A 109 -1.71 0.53 -9.77
N ASN A 110 -1.31 -0.24 -8.77
CA ASN A 110 -0.17 -1.14 -8.88
C ASN A 110 -0.43 -2.24 -9.93
N GLN A 111 -1.62 -2.83 -9.94
CA GLN A 111 -2.03 -3.79 -10.97
C GLN A 111 -2.01 -3.15 -12.37
N GLY A 112 -2.52 -1.91 -12.49
CA GLY A 112 -2.47 -1.16 -13.74
C GLY A 112 -1.04 -0.90 -14.24
N ASN A 113 -0.10 -0.61 -13.34
CA ASN A 113 1.32 -0.45 -13.68
C ASN A 113 1.96 -1.77 -14.10
N GLY A 114 1.68 -2.87 -13.39
CA GLY A 114 2.14 -4.22 -13.74
C GLY A 114 1.74 -4.64 -15.15
N ASN A 115 0.50 -4.36 -15.55
CA ASN A 115 0.02 -4.63 -16.90
C ASN A 115 0.79 -3.85 -17.98
N ILE A 116 1.13 -2.58 -17.74
CA ILE A 116 1.94 -1.78 -18.67
C ILE A 116 3.35 -2.38 -18.79
N PHE A 117 3.98 -2.70 -17.67
CA PHE A 117 5.33 -3.27 -17.68
C PHE A 117 5.38 -4.59 -18.45
N SER A 118 4.38 -5.45 -18.27
CA SER A 118 4.27 -6.71 -19.01
C SER A 118 4.15 -6.47 -20.51
N GLN A 119 3.31 -5.51 -20.93
CA GLN A 119 3.13 -5.16 -22.35
C GLN A 119 4.42 -4.60 -22.97
N GLN A 120 5.12 -3.70 -22.27
CA GLN A 120 6.39 -3.15 -22.73
C GLN A 120 7.45 -4.23 -22.87
N HIS A 121 7.54 -5.14 -21.89
CA HIS A 121 8.46 -6.27 -21.95
C HIS A 121 8.20 -7.17 -23.16
N GLU A 122 6.92 -7.49 -23.43
CA GLU A 122 6.53 -8.27 -24.60
C GLU A 122 6.88 -7.57 -25.93
N MET A 123 6.63 -6.27 -26.03
CA MET A 123 7.02 -5.48 -27.22
C MET A 123 8.52 -5.53 -27.46
N VAL A 124 9.34 -5.33 -26.42
CA VAL A 124 10.81 -5.41 -26.52
C VAL A 124 11.26 -6.82 -26.92
N ALA A 125 10.67 -7.86 -26.33
CA ALA A 125 10.99 -9.24 -26.67
C ALA A 125 10.65 -9.57 -28.14
N ASN A 126 9.50 -9.11 -28.63
CA ASN A 126 9.07 -9.30 -30.01
C ASN A 126 9.98 -8.53 -31.00
N MET A 127 10.33 -7.28 -30.68
CA MET A 127 11.28 -6.50 -31.48
C MET A 127 12.65 -7.17 -31.54
N SER A 128 13.17 -7.66 -30.39
CA SER A 128 14.45 -8.36 -30.34
C SER A 128 14.45 -9.60 -31.24
N LYS A 129 13.40 -10.43 -31.17
CA LYS A 129 13.24 -11.62 -32.05
C LYS A 129 13.16 -11.24 -33.52
N ALA A 130 12.40 -10.21 -33.87
CA ALA A 130 12.28 -9.74 -35.25
C ALA A 130 13.64 -9.26 -35.80
N SER A 131 14.39 -8.47 -35.02
CA SER A 131 15.70 -7.96 -35.41
C SER A 131 16.74 -9.06 -35.61
N LEU A 132 16.68 -10.15 -34.84
CA LEU A 132 17.54 -11.32 -35.02
C LEU A 132 17.23 -12.13 -36.29
N THR A 133 16.08 -11.89 -36.91
CA THR A 133 15.63 -12.59 -38.13
C THR A 133 15.99 -11.82 -39.41
N ILE A 134 16.54 -10.60 -39.29
CA ILE A 134 17.04 -9.83 -40.42
C ILE A 134 18.33 -10.50 -40.91
N ARG A 135 18.22 -11.29 -41.99
CA ARG A 135 19.39 -11.80 -42.72
C ARG A 135 20.04 -10.63 -43.47
N ILE A 136 21.33 -10.39 -43.20
CA ILE A 136 22.21 -9.52 -43.98
C ILE A 136 22.50 -10.20 -45.33
#